data_AF-A0A813C3B6-F1
#
_entry.id   AF-A0A813C3B6-F1
#
_cell.length_a   1.000
_cell.length_b   1.000
_cell.length_c   1.000
_cell.angle_alpha   90.00
_cell.angle_beta   90.00
_cell.angle_gamma   90.00
#
_symmetry.space_group_name_H-M   'P 1'
#
loop_
_entity.id
_entity.type
_entity.pdbx_description
1 polymer ?
#
loop_
_entity_poly.entity_id
_entity_poly.type
_entity_poly.pdbx_seq_one_letter_code
_entity_poly.pdbx_strand_id
1 'polypeptide(L)'
;LAVEHFLEDNTLWMGEGGAVYFYQNELPYDVDQANFGDKGFSGYKVAPHVRTHEAQGMGVYSYFRDFKCIVNSGFVAPSTDGVRFTNIFTRFLNGKAGIEHVLNDQGGSVMGFSDPLSRLVTSVPGPPLCPSVPPLRPPGSPFWSYFLVALASAAVGWMASMAFFRWRRGQSLCPRSYDSTESADESDYEKSS
;
A
#
# COMPACT_ATOMS: atom_id res chain seq x y z
N LEU A 1 11.71 -10.72 13.99
CA LEU A 1 10.50 -11.57 14.03
C LEU A 1 10.48 -12.42 12.75
N ALA A 2 9.96 -13.64 12.80
CA ALA A 2 9.76 -14.51 11.64
C ALA A 2 8.38 -15.17 11.75
N VAL A 3 7.62 -15.19 10.66
CA VAL A 3 6.28 -15.78 10.55
C VAL A 3 6.12 -16.27 9.11
N GLU A 4 5.62 -17.48 8.86
CA GLU A 4 5.69 -18.12 7.52
C GLU A 4 4.45 -18.96 7.22
N HIS A 5 4.04 -19.01 5.95
CA HIS A 5 3.06 -19.95 5.36
C HIS A 5 1.64 -20.02 5.98
N PHE A 6 1.05 -18.89 6.39
CA PHE A 6 -0.38 -18.84 6.71
C PHE A 6 -1.23 -18.66 5.45
N LEU A 7 -2.49 -19.10 5.51
CA LEU A 7 -3.47 -19.00 4.41
C LEU A 7 -4.30 -17.70 4.46
N GLU A 8 -3.84 -16.72 5.26
CA GLU A 8 -4.40 -15.38 5.43
C GLU A 8 -3.24 -14.35 5.44
N ASP A 9 -3.44 -13.14 5.94
CA ASP A 9 -2.32 -12.23 6.22
C ASP A 9 -1.37 -12.84 7.25
N ASN A 10 -0.11 -13.09 6.86
CA ASN A 10 0.88 -13.74 7.72
C ASN A 10 1.17 -12.94 9.01
N THR A 11 1.02 -11.62 8.98
CA THR A 11 0.99 -10.79 10.20
C THR A 11 0.07 -9.60 9.99
N LEU A 12 -0.87 -9.40 10.92
CA LEU A 12 -1.78 -8.26 10.95
C LEU A 12 -1.49 -7.39 12.20
N TRP A 13 -0.94 -6.20 11.99
CA TRP A 13 -0.65 -5.23 13.05
C TRP A 13 -1.83 -4.30 13.29
N MET A 14 -2.46 -4.42 14.47
CA MET A 14 -3.68 -3.71 14.84
C MET A 14 -3.47 -2.54 15.82
N GLY A 15 -2.29 -2.42 16.43
CA GLY A 15 -2.02 -1.48 17.54
C GLY A 15 -1.27 -0.21 17.12
N GLU A 16 -1.52 0.89 17.84
CA GLU A 16 -0.76 2.14 17.74
C GLU A 16 0.62 2.04 18.42
N GLY A 17 1.56 2.90 18.04
CA GLY A 17 2.90 3.02 18.63
C GLY A 17 3.79 1.80 18.44
N GLY A 18 3.40 0.88 17.54
CA GLY A 18 4.13 -0.36 17.30
C GLY A 18 5.44 -0.14 16.55
N ALA A 19 6.49 -0.85 16.94
CA ALA A 19 7.78 -0.83 16.25
C ALA A 19 8.28 -2.25 15.99
N VAL A 20 8.68 -2.54 14.75
CA VAL A 20 9.29 -3.82 14.33
C VAL A 20 10.64 -3.54 13.69
N TYR A 21 11.69 -3.98 14.37
CA TYR A 21 13.06 -4.01 13.85
C TYR A 21 13.40 -5.45 13.48
N PHE A 22 13.72 -5.67 12.20
CA PHE A 22 13.95 -6.97 11.56
C PHE A 22 12.71 -7.90 11.50
N TYR A 23 12.25 -8.16 10.27
CA TYR A 23 11.18 -9.11 9.98
C TYR A 23 11.51 -9.95 8.74
N GLN A 24 11.21 -11.24 8.80
CA GLN A 24 11.26 -12.14 7.65
C GLN A 24 9.91 -12.87 7.54
N ASN A 25 9.45 -13.10 6.31
CA ASN A 25 8.25 -13.88 6.03
C ASN A 25 8.31 -14.57 4.67
N GLU A 26 7.99 -15.86 4.63
CA GLU A 26 7.67 -16.56 3.40
C GLU A 26 6.14 -16.72 3.24
N LEU A 27 5.65 -16.41 2.04
CA LEU A 27 4.25 -16.67 1.64
C LEU A 27 4.01 -18.19 1.51
N PRO A 28 2.76 -18.67 1.64
CA PRO A 28 2.45 -20.10 1.47
C PRO A 28 2.77 -20.59 0.04
N TYR A 29 3.25 -21.83 -0.09
CA TYR A 29 3.77 -22.37 -1.36
C TYR A 29 2.71 -23.00 -2.27
N ASP A 30 1.59 -23.42 -1.68
CA ASP A 30 0.58 -24.32 -2.22
C ASP A 30 -0.80 -23.66 -2.42
N VAL A 31 -0.83 -22.32 -2.38
CA VAL A 31 -2.01 -21.51 -2.68
C VAL A 31 -2.14 -21.17 -4.16
N ASP A 32 -3.38 -21.06 -4.63
CA ASP A 32 -3.71 -20.52 -5.95
C ASP A 32 -4.13 -19.04 -5.88
N GLN A 33 -4.35 -18.46 -7.06
CA GLN A 33 -4.81 -17.08 -7.21
C GLN A 33 -6.11 -16.80 -6.45
N ALA A 34 -7.10 -17.69 -6.53
CA ALA A 34 -8.45 -17.47 -5.99
C ALA A 34 -8.50 -17.52 -4.45
N ASN A 35 -7.64 -18.32 -3.83
CA ASN A 35 -7.62 -18.54 -2.39
C ASN A 35 -6.64 -17.62 -1.63
N PHE A 36 -5.68 -16.97 -2.31
CA PHE A 36 -4.72 -16.08 -1.66
C PHE A 36 -4.54 -14.72 -2.36
N GLY A 37 -4.16 -14.70 -3.64
CA GLY A 37 -3.91 -13.47 -4.40
C GLY A 37 -5.14 -12.56 -4.48
N ASP A 38 -6.27 -13.11 -4.94
CA ASP A 38 -7.56 -12.41 -5.08
C ASP A 38 -8.21 -12.08 -3.73
N LYS A 39 -7.70 -12.62 -2.62
CA LYS A 39 -8.11 -12.24 -1.25
C LYS A 39 -7.39 -10.99 -0.75
N GLY A 40 -6.33 -10.55 -1.42
CA GLY A 40 -5.52 -9.42 -0.97
C GLY A 40 -4.73 -9.72 0.31
N PHE A 41 -4.37 -10.99 0.54
CA PHE A 41 -3.48 -11.37 1.64
C PHE A 41 -2.03 -10.97 1.34
N SER A 42 -1.28 -10.70 2.40
CA SER A 42 0.06 -10.12 2.35
C SER A 42 0.97 -10.72 3.41
N GLY A 43 2.28 -10.51 3.25
CA GLY A 43 3.26 -10.97 4.23
C GLY A 43 3.24 -10.18 5.54
N TYR A 44 2.86 -8.90 5.47
CA TYR A 44 2.71 -8.04 6.64
C TYR A 44 1.75 -6.87 6.36
N LYS A 45 0.67 -6.79 7.14
CA LYS A 45 -0.40 -5.79 7.00
C LYS A 45 -0.49 -4.92 8.25
N VAL A 46 -0.41 -3.61 8.10
CA VAL A 46 -0.80 -2.63 9.13
C VAL A 46 -2.25 -2.24 8.88
N ALA A 47 -3.10 -2.33 9.91
CA ALA A 47 -4.54 -2.12 9.76
C ALA A 47 -4.90 -0.66 9.40
N PRO A 48 -5.96 -0.41 8.59
CA PRO A 48 -6.26 0.93 8.06
C PRO A 48 -6.56 2.02 9.09
N HIS A 49 -6.95 1.64 10.32
CA HIS A 49 -7.21 2.58 11.41
C HIS A 49 -5.93 3.06 12.10
N VAL A 50 -4.81 2.34 11.98
CA VAL A 50 -3.54 2.68 12.63
C VAL A 50 -3.00 4.01 12.11
N ARG A 51 -2.44 4.81 13.00
CA ARG A 51 -1.85 6.13 12.71
C ARG A 51 -0.35 6.20 13.00
N THR A 52 0.16 5.29 13.82
CA THR A 52 1.55 5.23 14.25
C THR A 52 2.08 3.80 14.21
N HIS A 53 3.07 3.56 13.33
CA HIS A 53 3.77 2.29 13.23
C HIS A 53 5.17 2.49 12.61
N GLU A 54 6.18 1.85 13.15
CA GLU A 54 7.55 1.87 12.64
C GLU A 54 8.00 0.47 12.24
N ALA A 55 8.59 0.35 11.07
CA ALA A 55 8.99 -0.91 10.46
C ALA A 55 10.37 -0.75 9.81
N GLN A 56 11.36 -1.52 10.23
CA GLN A 56 12.73 -1.43 9.69
C GLN A 56 13.32 -2.79 9.35
N GLY A 57 13.95 -2.90 8.17
CA GLY A 57 14.71 -4.09 7.76
C GLY A 57 13.84 -5.32 7.58
N MET A 58 12.76 -5.21 6.81
CA MET A 58 11.76 -6.28 6.62
C MET A 58 11.84 -6.91 5.23
N GLY A 59 11.73 -8.24 5.16
CA GLY A 59 11.68 -8.99 3.90
C GLY A 59 10.44 -9.88 3.80
N VAL A 60 9.76 -9.82 2.65
CA VAL A 60 8.69 -10.77 2.28
C VAL A 60 9.10 -11.55 1.03
N TYR A 61 9.00 -12.87 1.10
CA TYR A 61 9.56 -13.80 0.13
C TYR A 61 8.45 -14.64 -0.51
N SER A 62 8.60 -14.95 -1.80
CA SER A 62 7.64 -15.77 -2.56
C SER A 62 8.30 -17.01 -3.17
N TYR A 63 7.66 -18.15 -2.97
CA TYR A 63 7.98 -19.44 -3.61
C TYR A 63 6.70 -20.25 -3.88
N PHE A 64 5.84 -19.74 -4.78
CA PHE A 64 4.62 -20.45 -5.19
C PHE A 64 4.97 -21.67 -6.04
N ARG A 65 5.11 -22.83 -5.39
CA ARG A 65 5.58 -24.09 -5.99
C ARG A 65 4.47 -24.74 -6.82
N ASP A 66 3.27 -24.85 -6.26
CA ASP A 66 2.27 -25.78 -6.78
C ASP A 66 1.30 -25.12 -7.77
N PHE A 67 0.88 -23.88 -7.49
CA PHE A 67 -0.01 -23.11 -8.36
C PHE A 67 0.57 -21.74 -8.70
N LYS A 68 0.02 -21.08 -9.73
CA LYS A 68 0.35 -19.68 -10.04
C LYS A 68 -0.43 -18.78 -9.09
N CYS A 69 0.27 -17.96 -8.32
CA CYS A 69 -0.32 -16.92 -7.48
C CYS A 69 0.43 -15.60 -7.69
N ILE A 70 -0.31 -14.53 -7.92
CA ILE A 70 0.17 -13.15 -7.99
C ILE A 70 -0.37 -12.45 -6.74
N VAL A 71 0.54 -11.93 -5.92
CA VAL A 71 0.22 -11.14 -4.72
C VAL A 71 0.48 -9.67 -5.02
N ASN A 72 -0.54 -8.84 -4.85
CA ASN A 72 -0.47 -7.40 -5.18
C ASN A 72 0.67 -6.69 -4.44
N SER A 73 0.88 -6.99 -3.15
CA SER A 73 1.96 -6.36 -2.37
C SER A 73 2.46 -7.23 -1.23
N GLY A 74 3.76 -7.22 -0.98
CA GLY A 74 4.35 -7.92 0.16
C GLY A 74 3.98 -7.27 1.50
N PHE A 75 3.98 -5.94 1.53
CA PHE A 75 3.60 -5.12 2.68
C PHE A 75 2.35 -4.28 2.33
N VAL A 76 1.40 -4.18 3.27
CA VAL A 76 0.21 -3.32 3.11
C VAL A 76 0.07 -2.41 4.33
N ALA A 77 -0.15 -1.11 4.12
CA ALA A 77 -0.25 -0.15 5.23
C ALA A 77 -1.04 1.13 4.87
N PRO A 78 -1.70 1.80 5.83
CA PRO A 78 -2.35 3.08 5.56
C PRO A 78 -1.32 4.18 5.27
N SER A 79 -1.57 5.00 4.25
CA SER A 79 -0.78 6.21 3.99
C SER A 79 -1.10 7.29 5.04
N THR A 80 -0.27 7.33 6.10
CA THR A 80 -0.32 8.34 7.16
C THR A 80 1.11 8.69 7.59
N ASP A 81 1.37 9.93 8.01
CA ASP A 81 2.72 10.42 8.30
C ASP A 81 3.42 9.71 9.48
N GLY A 82 2.65 9.03 10.34
CA GLY A 82 3.16 8.25 11.47
C GLY A 82 3.39 6.77 11.17
N VAL A 83 3.04 6.27 9.98
CA VAL A 83 3.29 4.89 9.55
C VAL A 83 4.45 4.85 8.57
N ARG A 84 5.57 4.25 8.97
CA ARG A 84 6.87 4.37 8.28
C ARG A 84 7.58 3.03 8.15
N PHE A 85 8.03 2.74 6.93
CA PHE A 85 8.84 1.58 6.59
C PHE A 85 10.21 2.03 6.07
N THR A 86 11.27 1.40 6.55
CA THR A 86 12.67 1.70 6.18
C THR A 86 13.41 0.41 5.81
N ASN A 87 14.14 0.42 4.70
CA ASN A 87 14.90 -0.70 4.17
C ASN A 87 14.08 -2.01 4.07
N ILE A 88 12.90 -1.95 3.46
CA ILE A 88 12.04 -3.11 3.22
C ILE A 88 12.19 -3.65 1.80
N PHE A 89 11.96 -4.94 1.60
CA PHE A 89 12.10 -5.57 0.29
C PHE A 89 11.15 -6.75 0.08
N THR A 90 10.84 -7.01 -1.19
CA THR A 90 10.23 -8.27 -1.64
C THR A 90 11.23 -9.09 -2.43
N ARG A 91 11.15 -10.42 -2.29
CA ARG A 91 12.06 -11.37 -2.93
C ARG A 91 11.27 -12.47 -3.64
N PHE A 92 11.53 -12.68 -4.93
CA PHE A 92 11.18 -13.92 -5.60
C PHE A 92 12.33 -14.92 -5.40
N LEU A 93 12.00 -16.09 -4.84
CA LEU A 93 12.96 -17.17 -4.63
C LEU A 93 12.96 -18.11 -5.85
N ASN A 94 11.79 -18.64 -6.21
CA ASN A 94 11.55 -19.50 -7.37
C ASN A 94 10.02 -19.67 -7.55
N GLY A 95 9.57 -20.54 -8.46
CA GLY A 95 8.17 -20.96 -8.58
C GLY A 95 7.38 -20.17 -9.64
N LYS A 96 6.08 -20.01 -9.40
CA LYS A 96 5.09 -19.56 -10.39
C LYS A 96 4.51 -18.19 -10.02
N ALA A 97 4.78 -17.19 -10.85
CA ALA A 97 4.47 -15.77 -10.59
C ALA A 97 5.24 -15.20 -9.38
N GLY A 98 4.60 -14.59 -8.37
CA GLY A 98 5.31 -13.84 -7.31
C GLY A 98 4.54 -12.62 -6.80
N ILE A 99 5.24 -11.49 -6.60
CA ILE A 99 4.72 -10.30 -5.91
C ILE A 99 4.85 -9.06 -6.80
N GLU A 100 3.79 -8.27 -6.98
CA GLU A 100 3.77 -7.11 -7.88
C GLU A 100 4.42 -5.84 -7.30
N HIS A 101 4.26 -5.62 -5.99
CA HIS A 101 4.79 -4.44 -5.31
C HIS A 101 5.47 -4.77 -3.97
N VAL A 102 6.31 -3.86 -3.50
CA VAL A 102 6.93 -3.96 -2.18
C VAL A 102 5.92 -3.51 -1.12
N LEU A 103 5.43 -2.27 -1.21
CA LEU A 103 4.52 -1.67 -0.22
C LEU A 103 3.36 -0.95 -0.90
N ASN A 104 2.12 -1.42 -0.67
CA ASN A 104 0.94 -0.98 -1.41
C ASN A 104 1.21 -1.04 -2.93
N ASP A 105 1.26 0.11 -3.60
CA ASP A 105 1.53 0.27 -5.04
C ASP A 105 2.98 0.75 -5.32
N GLN A 106 3.87 0.72 -4.32
CA GLN A 106 5.26 1.17 -4.40
C GLN A 106 6.24 -0.01 -4.51
N GLY A 107 7.32 0.20 -5.27
CA GLY A 107 8.33 -0.81 -5.54
C GLY A 107 7.99 -1.67 -6.78
N GLY A 108 9.01 -2.33 -7.32
CA GLY A 108 8.90 -3.12 -8.53
C GLY A 108 8.44 -4.56 -8.26
N SER A 109 7.90 -5.17 -9.30
CA SER A 109 7.47 -6.57 -9.31
C SER A 109 8.65 -7.53 -9.24
N VAL A 110 8.56 -8.52 -8.36
CA VAL A 110 9.44 -9.68 -8.31
C VAL A 110 8.67 -10.92 -8.74
N MET A 111 8.78 -11.26 -10.03
CA MET A 111 8.11 -12.40 -10.65
C MET A 111 9.00 -13.02 -11.73
N GLY A 112 9.28 -14.31 -11.63
CA GLY A 112 10.13 -15.01 -12.60
C GLY A 112 11.59 -14.54 -12.59
N PHE A 113 12.29 -14.73 -13.70
CA PHE A 113 13.76 -14.64 -13.76
C PHE A 113 14.33 -13.24 -14.11
N SER A 114 13.49 -12.22 -14.31
CA SER A 114 13.97 -10.90 -14.76
C SER A 114 14.57 -10.03 -13.64
N ASP A 115 13.94 -10.00 -12.47
CA ASP A 115 14.50 -9.41 -11.25
C ASP A 115 13.95 -10.14 -10.02
N PRO A 116 14.79 -10.82 -9.21
CA PRO A 116 14.33 -11.53 -8.03
C PRO A 116 14.21 -10.66 -6.78
N LEU A 117 14.59 -9.36 -6.78
CA LEU A 117 14.65 -8.52 -5.57
C LEU A 117 14.24 -7.07 -5.83
N SER A 118 13.16 -6.60 -5.20
CA SER A 118 12.81 -5.17 -5.18
C SER A 118 12.88 -4.59 -3.77
N ARG A 119 13.46 -3.40 -3.62
CA ARG A 119 13.72 -2.76 -2.31
C ARG A 119 13.23 -1.31 -2.27
N LEU A 120 12.58 -0.94 -1.17
CA LEU A 120 12.31 0.44 -0.79
C LEU A 120 13.22 0.85 0.39
N VAL A 121 14.02 1.89 0.20
CA VAL A 121 14.92 2.42 1.24
C VAL A 121 14.12 3.16 2.32
N THR A 122 13.13 3.95 1.92
CA THR A 122 12.17 4.60 2.83
C THR A 122 10.82 4.66 2.13
N SER A 123 9.74 4.31 2.83
CA SER A 123 8.39 4.61 2.37
C SER A 123 8.16 6.11 2.48
N VAL A 124 8.02 6.80 1.35
CA VAL A 124 7.35 8.10 1.36
C VAL A 124 5.86 7.86 1.61
N PRO A 125 5.20 8.67 2.48
CA PRO A 125 3.75 8.64 2.59
C PRO A 125 3.16 8.84 1.19
N GLY A 126 2.35 7.90 0.72
CA GLY A 126 1.58 8.10 -0.49
C GLY A 126 0.61 9.27 -0.30
N PRO A 127 0.14 9.92 -1.38
CA PRO A 127 -1.07 10.72 -1.26
C PRO A 127 -2.17 9.84 -0.63
N PRO A 128 -3.00 10.39 0.28
CA PRO A 128 -4.02 9.59 0.94
C PRO A 128 -4.89 8.91 -0.12
N LEU A 129 -5.04 7.59 -0.01
CA LEU A 129 -5.89 6.82 -0.92
C LEU A 129 -7.26 7.48 -0.93
N CYS A 130 -7.64 8.07 -2.07
CA CYS A 130 -8.94 8.72 -2.20
C CYS A 130 -10.01 7.69 -1.82
N PRO A 131 -10.92 8.00 -0.88
CA PRO A 131 -12.04 7.11 -0.62
C PRO A 131 -12.75 6.89 -1.96
N SER A 132 -12.95 5.61 -2.32
CA SER A 132 -13.56 5.25 -3.59
C SER A 132 -14.87 6.01 -3.72
N VAL A 133 -15.02 6.77 -4.80
CA VAL A 133 -16.20 7.61 -5.03
C VAL A 133 -17.42 6.70 -4.95
N PRO A 134 -18.34 6.90 -3.99
CA PRO A 134 -19.51 6.05 -3.88
C PRO A 134 -20.28 6.13 -5.21
N PRO A 135 -20.81 5.01 -5.71
CA PRO A 135 -21.38 4.95 -7.06
C PRO A 135 -22.40 6.07 -7.25
N LEU A 136 -22.23 6.85 -8.32
CA LEU A 136 -23.08 7.99 -8.62
C LEU A 136 -24.55 7.56 -8.59
N ARG A 137 -25.37 8.30 -7.83
CA ARG A 137 -26.81 8.07 -7.73
C ARG A 137 -27.41 7.94 -9.13
N PRO A 138 -28.11 6.83 -9.47
CA PRO A 138 -28.77 6.72 -10.75
C PRO A 138 -29.82 7.83 -10.90
N PRO A 139 -29.93 8.48 -12.07
CA PRO A 139 -30.85 9.60 -12.27
C PRO A 139 -32.30 9.14 -12.08
N GLY A 140 -33.01 9.77 -11.13
CA GLY A 140 -34.45 9.54 -10.92
C GLY A 140 -34.87 9.14 -9.50
N SER A 141 -33.96 8.86 -8.56
CA SER A 141 -34.39 8.52 -7.19
C SER A 141 -34.86 9.76 -6.39
N PRO A 142 -36.06 9.73 -5.78
CA PRO A 142 -36.60 10.86 -5.02
C PRO A 142 -35.83 11.14 -3.72
N PHE A 143 -36.09 12.31 -3.12
CA PHE A 143 -35.30 12.87 -2.01
C PHE A 143 -35.51 12.20 -0.63
N TRP A 144 -36.39 11.21 -0.49
CA TRP A 144 -36.94 10.78 0.81
C TRP A 144 -36.64 9.33 1.24
N SER A 145 -35.66 8.65 0.65
CA SER A 145 -35.29 7.29 1.05
C SER A 145 -33.95 7.21 1.80
N TYR A 146 -33.99 6.45 2.90
CA TYR A 146 -32.90 6.04 3.81
C TYR A 146 -32.48 7.02 4.93
N PHE A 147 -33.24 6.93 6.03
CA PHE A 147 -32.76 7.06 7.40
C PHE A 147 -32.99 5.73 8.13
N LEU A 148 -32.24 5.48 9.22
CA LEU A 148 -32.03 4.19 9.93
C LEU A 148 -31.07 3.25 9.18
N VAL A 149 -29.95 2.79 9.76
CA VAL A 149 -29.66 2.59 11.20
C VAL A 149 -28.38 3.31 11.65
N ALA A 150 -28.49 4.20 12.64
CA ALA A 150 -27.39 4.60 13.56
C ALA A 150 -27.95 5.32 14.80
N LEU A 151 -28.13 4.59 15.91
CA LEU A 151 -28.47 5.03 17.28
C LEU A 151 -27.92 3.93 18.21
N ALA A 152 -27.27 4.16 19.36
CA ALA A 152 -26.73 5.36 20.01
C ALA A 152 -25.36 4.95 20.66
N SER A 153 -24.54 5.73 21.37
CA SER A 153 -24.65 6.99 22.14
C SER A 153 -23.31 7.78 21.99
N ALA A 154 -22.95 8.87 22.70
CA ALA A 154 -23.50 9.55 23.88
C ALA A 154 -23.30 11.09 23.79
N ALA A 155 -23.82 11.79 24.80
CA ALA A 155 -24.16 13.22 24.75
C ALA A 155 -23.02 14.22 25.04
N VAL A 156 -23.05 15.32 24.27
CA VAL A 156 -23.07 16.75 24.70
C VAL A 156 -21.88 17.33 25.49
N GLY A 157 -21.30 18.41 24.93
CA GLY A 157 -20.34 19.27 25.62
C GLY A 157 -20.00 20.60 24.92
N TRP A 158 -20.78 21.65 25.21
CA TRP A 158 -20.42 23.08 25.13
C TRP A 158 -20.19 23.80 23.78
N MET A 159 -20.19 25.13 23.84
CA MET A 159 -20.57 26.05 22.77
C MET A 159 -19.42 26.82 22.10
N ALA A 160 -19.76 27.43 20.95
CA ALA A 160 -19.26 28.71 20.43
C ALA A 160 -17.87 28.78 19.78
N SER A 161 -17.87 28.85 18.44
CA SER A 161 -17.65 30.14 17.74
C SER A 161 -18.00 30.06 16.25
N MET A 162 -18.75 31.03 15.75
CA MET A 162 -19.00 31.19 14.30
C MET A 162 -17.81 31.86 13.62
N ALA A 163 -17.00 31.09 12.89
CA ALA A 163 -16.04 31.63 11.93
C ALA A 163 -16.65 31.63 10.52
N PHE A 164 -17.07 32.79 10.03
CA PHE A 164 -17.51 32.96 8.64
C PHE A 164 -16.31 32.85 7.68
N PHE A 165 -16.01 31.65 7.18
CA PHE A 165 -15.08 31.49 6.06
C PHE A 165 -15.80 31.70 4.72
N ARG A 166 -15.56 32.87 4.12
CA ARG A 166 -16.07 33.28 2.81
C ARG A 166 -15.38 32.45 1.71
N TRP A 167 -16.09 31.46 1.18
CA TRP A 167 -15.64 30.67 0.03
C TRP A 167 -15.40 31.56 -1.21
N ARG A 168 -14.13 31.85 -1.51
CA ARG A 168 -13.74 32.43 -2.80
C ARG A 168 -13.64 31.30 -3.83
N ARG A 169 -14.35 31.45 -4.95
CA ARG A 169 -14.08 30.65 -6.15
C ARG A 169 -12.64 30.96 -6.61
N GLY A 170 -11.78 29.95 -6.54
CA GLY A 170 -10.45 29.95 -7.15
C GLY A 170 -10.33 28.72 -8.04
N GLN A 171 -10.16 28.94 -9.34
CA GLN A 171 -9.83 27.89 -10.30
C GLN A 171 -8.36 27.48 -10.12
N SER A 172 -7.99 26.44 -10.87
CA SER A 172 -6.64 25.95 -11.19
C SER A 172 -6.07 24.85 -10.26
N LEU A 173 -5.31 23.89 -10.78
CA LEU A 173 -5.15 23.42 -12.18
C LEU A 173 -4.65 21.97 -12.09
N CYS A 174 -5.06 21.10 -13.01
CA CYS A 174 -4.38 19.83 -13.21
C CYS A 174 -3.42 19.98 -14.41
N PRO A 175 -2.10 19.90 -14.22
CA PRO A 175 -1.18 19.61 -15.30
C PRO A 175 -0.80 18.13 -15.27
N ARG A 176 -1.36 17.35 -16.20
CA ARG A 176 -0.87 16.01 -16.54
C ARG A 176 0.00 16.10 -17.78
N SER A 177 1.31 16.22 -17.59
CA SER A 177 2.31 15.92 -18.62
C SER A 177 3.71 15.94 -17.98
N TYR A 178 4.29 14.78 -17.75
CA TYR A 178 5.74 14.64 -17.89
C TYR A 178 5.96 14.02 -19.26
N ASP A 179 6.40 14.87 -20.19
CA ASP A 179 7.01 14.43 -21.44
C ASP A 179 8.43 13.95 -21.12
N SER A 180 8.90 12.90 -21.80
CA SER A 180 10.15 12.22 -21.46
C SER A 180 11.04 12.07 -22.68
N THR A 181 11.61 13.19 -23.13
CA THR A 181 12.74 13.22 -24.06
C THR A 181 13.72 14.32 -23.64
N GLU A 182 15.01 14.03 -23.84
CA GLU A 182 16.17 14.95 -23.81
C GLU A 182 17.14 14.80 -22.61
N SER A 183 18.07 13.85 -22.76
CA SER A 183 19.46 14.00 -22.31
C SER A 183 20.36 13.00 -23.08
N ALA A 184 20.55 13.26 -24.37
CA ALA A 184 21.67 12.70 -25.11
C ALA A 184 22.69 13.81 -25.29
N ASP A 185 23.82 13.71 -24.59
CA ASP A 185 25.02 14.48 -24.89
C ASP A 185 26.22 13.53 -24.77
N GLU A 186 26.79 13.18 -25.92
CA GLU A 186 28.14 12.65 -26.01
C GLU A 186 29.13 13.79 -25.83
N SER A 187 30.16 13.61 -24.99
CA SER A 187 31.54 13.99 -25.36
C SER A 187 32.57 13.56 -24.31
N ASP A 188 33.54 12.78 -24.80
CA ASP A 188 34.97 12.85 -24.50
C ASP A 188 35.47 12.84 -23.04
N TYR A 189 35.97 11.67 -22.63
CA TYR A 189 37.30 11.64 -21.99
C TYR A 189 38.07 10.34 -22.31
N GLU A 190 38.90 10.37 -23.35
CA GLU A 190 39.94 9.35 -23.54
C GLU A 190 41.09 9.52 -22.52
N LYS A 191 41.85 8.42 -22.36
CA LYS A 191 43.31 8.38 -22.13
C LYS A 191 43.82 8.33 -20.67
N SER A 192 44.17 7.13 -20.21
CA SER A 192 45.58 6.66 -20.14
C SER A 192 45.79 5.49 -19.16
N SER A 193 46.75 4.62 -19.53
CA SER A 193 47.38 3.55 -18.72
C SER A 193 46.61 2.24 -18.59
#